data_AF-A0A1C7WAD5-F1
#
_entry.id   AF-A0A1C7WAD5-F1
#
_cell.length_a   1.000
_cell.length_b   1.000
_cell.length_c   1.000
_cell.angle_alpha   90.00
_cell.angle_beta   90.00
_cell.angle_gamma   90.00
#
_symmetry.space_group_name_H-M   'P 1'
#
loop_
_entity.id
_entity.type
_entity.pdbx_description
1 polymer ?
#
loop_
_entity_poly.entity_id
_entity_poly.type
_entity_poly.pdbx_seq_one_letter_code
_entity_poly.pdbx_strand_id
1 'polypeptide(L)' 'MAKRDSKSGPPVNKAPKTTRHYTVGYSPNRGIKKPAPQLLIKGYWLEELGFLTGQPVTVNIEQGRLIIQAEGSV' A
#
# COMPACT_ATOMS: atom_id res chain seq x y z
N MET A 1 -10.78 6.83 43.46
CA MET A 1 -11.38 7.51 42.29
C MET A 1 -10.25 8.26 41.58
N ALA A 2 -9.79 7.84 40.40
CA ALA A 2 -8.64 8.47 39.73
C ALA A 2 -9.05 8.95 38.33
N LYS A 3 -9.06 10.27 38.13
CA LYS A 3 -9.19 10.90 36.82
C LYS A 3 -7.87 10.72 36.06
N ARG A 4 -7.94 10.31 34.80
CA ARG A 4 -6.82 10.43 33.86
C ARG A 4 -7.33 11.18 32.64
N ASP A 5 -7.09 12.48 32.63
CA ASP A 5 -7.26 13.30 31.45
C ASP A 5 -6.03 13.11 30.57
N SER A 6 -6.20 12.42 29.43
CA SER A 6 -5.14 12.26 28.43
C SER A 6 -5.22 13.44 27.45
N LYS A 7 -4.29 14.40 27.56
CA LYS A 7 -4.16 15.49 26.59
C LYS A 7 -3.27 15.04 25.43
N SER A 8 -3.85 14.88 24.24
CA SER A 8 -3.08 14.72 23.00
C SER A 8 -2.47 16.07 22.60
N GLY A 9 -1.14 16.17 22.59
CA GLY A 9 -0.43 17.34 22.07
C GLY A 9 -0.64 17.57 20.56
N PRO A 10 -0.27 18.74 20.04
CA PRO A 10 -0.54 19.13 18.66
C PRO A 10 0.13 18.19 17.64
N PRO A 11 -0.44 18.06 16.43
CA PRO A 11 0.07 17.14 15.42
C PRO A 11 1.47 17.57 14.98
N VAL A 12 2.49 16.81 15.38
CA VAL A 12 3.82 16.93 14.80
C VAL A 12 3.72 16.60 13.31
N ASN A 13 4.14 17.54 12.47
CA ASN A 13 4.13 17.42 11.03
C ASN A 13 5.18 16.36 10.63
N LYS A 14 4.75 15.11 10.46
CA LYS A 14 5.64 13.99 10.15
C LYS A 14 5.95 14.02 8.66
N ALA A 15 7.24 13.98 8.32
CA ALA A 15 7.68 13.81 6.94
C ALA A 15 6.97 12.60 6.29
N PRO A 16 6.64 12.68 4.98
CA PRO A 16 5.98 11.57 4.29
C PRO A 16 6.81 10.29 4.43
N LYS A 17 6.18 9.21 4.88
CA LYS A 17 6.86 7.91 4.96
C LYS A 17 7.08 7.38 3.55
N THR A 18 8.32 7.36 3.11
CA THR A 18 8.74 6.92 1.77
C THR A 18 8.83 5.40 1.63
N THR A 19 8.90 4.66 2.75
CA THR A 19 9.00 3.19 2.76
C THR A 19 7.84 2.57 3.53
N ARG A 20 7.24 1.52 2.95
CA ARG A 20 6.15 0.75 3.53
C ARG A 20 6.45 -0.75 3.40
N HIS A 21 6.27 -1.50 4.48
CA HIS A 21 6.49 -2.95 4.50
C HIS A 21 5.18 -3.69 4.28
N TYR A 22 5.18 -4.64 3.35
CA TYR A 22 4.05 -5.50 3.03
C TYR A 22 4.46 -6.96 3.12
N THR A 23 3.49 -7.82 3.42
CA THR A 23 3.68 -9.27 3.44
C THR A 23 2.85 -9.88 2.32
N VAL A 24 3.44 -10.80 1.57
CA VAL A 24 2.73 -11.59 0.56
C VAL A 24 1.74 -12.51 1.28
N GLY A 25 0.47 -12.43 0.89
CA GLY A 25 -0.60 -13.31 1.35
C GLY A 25 -1.05 -14.26 0.25
N TYR A 26 -2.20 -14.88 0.46
CA TYR A 26 -2.88 -15.73 -0.52
C TYR A 26 -4.28 -15.18 -0.80
N SER A 27 -4.74 -15.32 -2.04
CA SER A 27 -6.12 -14.96 -2.40
C SER A 27 -7.13 -15.89 -1.71
N PRO A 28 -8.20 -15.37 -1.05
CA PRO A 28 -9.23 -16.18 -0.43
C PRO A 28 -9.85 -17.15 -1.44
N ASN A 29 -9.78 -18.41 -1.08
CA ASN A 29 -9.80 -19.46 -2.07
C ASN A 29 -11.21 -20.05 -2.21
N ARG A 30 -11.95 -19.64 -3.24
CA ARG A 30 -13.28 -20.17 -3.60
C ARG A 30 -13.23 -21.61 -4.17
N GLY A 31 -12.47 -22.50 -3.55
CA GLY A 31 -12.36 -23.91 -3.96
C GLY A 31 -11.23 -24.25 -4.96
N ILE A 32 -10.29 -23.34 -5.25
CA ILE A 32 -9.10 -23.69 -6.05
C ILE A 32 -8.17 -24.53 -5.17
N LYS A 33 -7.60 -25.61 -5.68
CA LYS A 33 -6.75 -26.50 -4.86
C LYS A 33 -5.40 -25.88 -4.47
N LYS A 34 -4.97 -24.80 -5.14
CA LYS A 34 -3.71 -24.08 -4.90
C LYS A 34 -3.95 -22.57 -5.03
N PRO A 35 -4.06 -21.82 -3.93
CA PRO A 35 -4.25 -20.38 -4.01
C PRO A 35 -2.99 -19.70 -4.55
N ALA A 36 -3.16 -18.72 -5.42
CA ALA A 36 -2.04 -17.90 -5.89
C ALA A 36 -1.58 -16.94 -4.79
N PRO A 37 -0.26 -16.62 -4.72
CA PRO A 37 0.23 -15.56 -3.86
C PRO A 37 -0.33 -14.21 -4.33
N GLN A 38 -0.59 -13.32 -3.38
CA GLN A 38 -1.12 -11.99 -3.62
C GLN A 38 -0.38 -10.95 -2.78
N LEU A 39 -0.02 -9.83 -3.40
CA LEU A 39 0.49 -8.65 -2.72
C LEU A 39 -0.59 -7.55 -2.75
N LEU A 40 -1.08 -7.13 -1.59
CA LEU A 40 -2.09 -6.08 -1.49
C LEU A 40 -1.44 -4.76 -1.07
N ILE A 41 -1.43 -3.79 -1.99
CA ILE A 41 -0.94 -2.43 -1.77
C ILE A 41 -2.15 -1.49 -1.78
N LYS A 42 -2.41 -0.78 -0.68
CA LYS A 42 -3.57 0.11 -0.53
C LYS A 42 -3.25 1.38 0.27
N GLY A 43 -4.04 2.43 0.04
CA GLY A 43 -4.06 3.68 0.81
C GLY A 43 -3.96 4.93 -0.07
N TYR A 44 -4.40 6.07 0.47
CA TYR A 44 -4.44 7.36 -0.24
C TYR A 44 -3.08 7.84 -0.78
N TRP A 45 -1.97 7.38 -0.19
CA TRP A 45 -0.62 7.66 -0.67
C TRP A 45 -0.35 7.14 -2.09
N LEU A 46 -1.16 6.20 -2.60
CA LEU A 46 -1.08 5.75 -3.98
C LEU A 46 -1.55 6.84 -4.95
N GLU A 47 -2.63 7.55 -4.62
CA GLU A 47 -3.14 8.67 -5.42
C GLU A 47 -2.13 9.82 -5.46
N GLU A 48 -1.45 10.09 -4.35
CA GLU A 48 -0.35 11.07 -4.27
C GLU A 48 0.83 10.72 -5.21
N LEU A 49 0.97 9.44 -5.60
CA LEU A 49 1.97 8.95 -6.54
C LEU A 49 1.41 8.72 -7.96
N GLY A 50 0.19 9.18 -8.24
CA GLY A 50 -0.43 9.07 -9.57
C GLY A 50 -1.17 7.75 -9.84
N PHE A 51 -1.26 6.84 -8.87
CA PHE A 51 -2.05 5.61 -8.98
C PHE A 51 -3.52 5.90 -8.71
N LEU A 52 -4.21 6.46 -9.70
CA LEU A 52 -5.63 6.79 -9.63
C LEU A 52 -6.52 5.57 -9.93
N THR A 53 -7.76 5.62 -9.45
CA THR A 53 -8.75 4.58 -9.77
C THR A 53 -9.03 4.56 -11.26
N GLY A 54 -8.96 3.37 -11.87
CA GLY A 54 -9.18 3.19 -13.30
C GLY A 54 -7.98 3.51 -14.19
N GLN A 55 -6.85 3.95 -13.62
CA GLN A 55 -5.61 4.10 -14.38
C GLN A 55 -4.95 2.73 -14.63
N PRO A 56 -4.58 2.38 -15.89
CA PRO A 56 -3.62 1.32 -16.15
C PRO A 56 -2.30 1.45 -15.37
N VAL A 57 -1.72 0.31 -15.07
CA VAL A 57 -0.46 0.18 -14.35
C VAL A 57 0.38 -0.88 -15.04
N THR A 58 1.65 -0.55 -15.30
CA THR A 58 2.63 -1.52 -15.76
C THR A 58 3.37 -2.13 -14.56
N VAL A 59 3.60 -3.45 -14.62
CA VAL A 59 4.46 -4.16 -13.66
C VAL A 59 5.61 -4.80 -14.41
N ASN A 60 6.81 -4.25 -14.24
CA ASN A 60 8.04 -4.78 -14.81
C ASN A 60 8.76 -5.67 -13.79
N ILE A 61 9.42 -6.72 -14.29
CA ILE A 61 10.19 -7.65 -13.47
C ILE A 61 11.66 -7.47 -13.81
N GLU A 62 12.44 -6.99 -12.84
CA GLU A 62 13.87 -6.77 -13.01
C GLU A 62 14.63 -7.25 -11.79
N GLN A 63 15.63 -8.12 -12.00
CA GLN A 63 16.54 -8.58 -10.94
C GLN A 63 15.82 -9.11 -9.68
N GLY A 64 14.69 -9.82 -9.85
CA GLY A 64 13.89 -10.32 -8.74
C GLY A 64 13.03 -9.27 -8.02
N ARG A 65 12.87 -8.08 -8.60
CA ARG A 65 12.04 -6.99 -8.07
C ARG A 65 10.85 -6.75 -8.99
N LEU A 66 9.76 -6.28 -8.40
CA LEU A 66 8.63 -5.73 -9.12
C LEU A 66 8.76 -4.20 -9.14
N ILE A 67 8.77 -3.63 -10.33
CA ILE A 67 8.73 -2.19 -10.56
C ILE A 67 7.32 -1.87 -11.05
N ILE A 68 6.55 -1.15 -10.24
CA ILE A 68 5.14 -0.85 -10.48
C ILE A 68 5.03 0.63 -10.87
N GLN A 69 4.45 0.93 -12.03
CA GLN A 69 4.39 2.28 -12.58
C GLN A 69 2.98 2.58 -13.09
N ALA A 70 2.42 3.73 -12.72
CA ALA A 70 1.17 4.21 -13.31
C ALA A 70 1.41 4.63 -14.76
N GLU A 71 0.54 4.20 -15.66
CA GLU A 71 0.64 4.59 -17.07
C GLU A 71 0.04 5.99 -17.26
N GLY A 72 0.80 6.90 -17.90
CA GLY A 72 0.32 8.23 -18.23
C GLY A 72 0.48 9.31 -17.16
N SER A 73 1.31 9.11 -16.13
CA SER A 73 1.81 10.24 -15.31
C SER A 73 2.99 10.90 -16.02
N VAL A 74 2.71 11.99 -16.75
CA VAL A 74 3.69 13.02 -17.17
C VAL A 74 3.54 14.22 -16.27
#